data_AF-A0A1S6FI70-F1
#
_entry.id   AF-A0A1S6FI70-F1
#
_cell.length_a   1.000
_cell.length_b   1.000
_cell.length_c   1.000
_cell.angle_alpha   90.00
_cell.angle_beta   90.00
_cell.angle_gamma   90.00
#
_symmetry.space_group_name_H-M   'P 1'
#
loop_
_entity.id
_entity.type
_entity.pdbx_description
1 polymer ?
#
loop_
_entity_poly.entity_id
_entity_poly.type
_entity_poly.pdbx_seq_one_letter_code
_entity_poly.pdbx_strand_id
1 'polypeptide(L)'
;MRISILIALGAATLLPGSVGAQGAASRETVRCSINDGPERACSFTDQAGRNGTHRMTFTGPGVRVTFVGRSNSGWWSGQLNGKPAMGFERNRGNIVFSTNDLGTRFAWWYPRDAHGSY
;
A
#
# COMPACT_ATOMS: atom_id res chain seq x y z
N MET A 1 7.51 -35.45 -67.02
CA MET A 1 7.80 -34.18 -66.33
C MET A 1 7.43 -34.39 -64.87
N ARG A 2 8.43 -34.52 -63.98
CA ARG A 2 8.28 -34.87 -62.56
C ARG A 2 8.31 -33.59 -61.73
N ILE A 3 7.30 -33.33 -60.91
CA ILE A 3 7.31 -32.22 -59.93
C ILE A 3 7.07 -32.82 -58.56
N SER A 4 8.10 -32.74 -57.73
CA SER A 4 8.16 -33.26 -56.36
C SER A 4 7.39 -32.36 -55.41
N ILE A 5 6.52 -32.95 -54.60
CA ILE A 5 5.82 -32.30 -53.48
C ILE A 5 6.73 -32.36 -52.26
N LEU A 6 7.08 -31.20 -51.69
CA LEU A 6 7.75 -31.09 -50.40
C LEU A 6 6.72 -30.68 -49.34
N ILE A 7 6.46 -31.59 -48.39
CA ILE A 7 5.65 -31.34 -47.20
C ILE A 7 6.58 -30.74 -46.14
N ALA A 8 6.33 -29.49 -45.74
CA ALA A 8 7.04 -28.86 -44.63
C ALA A 8 6.23 -29.03 -43.33
N LEU A 9 6.78 -29.79 -42.37
CA LEU A 9 6.31 -29.81 -40.99
C LEU A 9 6.75 -28.52 -40.28
N GLY A 10 5.79 -27.65 -39.96
CA GLY A 10 6.01 -26.50 -39.08
C GLY A 10 5.79 -26.89 -37.62
N ALA A 11 6.87 -26.87 -36.84
CA ALA A 11 6.85 -27.13 -35.40
C ALA A 11 6.07 -26.05 -34.64
N ALA A 12 5.10 -26.46 -33.82
CA ALA A 12 4.40 -25.59 -32.89
C ALA A 12 5.30 -25.26 -31.69
N THR A 13 5.86 -24.05 -31.64
CA THR A 13 6.60 -23.54 -30.49
C THR A 13 5.61 -23.03 -29.44
N LEU A 14 5.50 -23.75 -28.32
CA LEU A 14 4.82 -23.31 -27.10
C LEU A 14 5.56 -22.10 -26.53
N LEU A 15 4.92 -20.93 -26.56
CA LEU A 15 5.40 -19.72 -25.89
C LEU A 15 5.35 -19.93 -24.36
N PRO A 16 6.40 -19.59 -23.61
CA PRO A 16 6.40 -19.65 -22.16
C PRO A 16 5.39 -18.65 -21.59
N GLY A 17 4.58 -19.12 -20.64
CA GLY A 17 3.55 -18.34 -19.98
C GLY A 17 4.12 -17.07 -19.36
N SER A 18 3.49 -15.94 -19.69
CA SER A 18 3.71 -14.66 -19.05
C SER A 18 3.36 -14.75 -17.57
N VAL A 19 4.39 -14.88 -16.73
CA VAL A 19 4.31 -14.68 -15.28
C VAL A 19 3.93 -13.23 -15.07
N GLY A 20 2.68 -12.98 -14.66
CA GLY A 20 2.21 -11.62 -14.38
C GLY A 20 3.06 -11.02 -13.27
N ALA A 21 3.86 -10.01 -13.59
CA ALA A 21 4.55 -9.18 -12.62
C ALA A 21 3.49 -8.47 -11.76
N GLN A 22 3.18 -9.05 -10.60
CA GLN A 22 2.47 -8.35 -9.55
C GLN A 22 3.43 -7.28 -9.03
N GLY A 23 3.18 -6.04 -9.44
CA GLY A 23 4.00 -4.89 -9.09
C GLY A 23 4.28 -4.87 -7.59
N ALA A 24 5.57 -4.96 -7.23
CA ALA A 24 5.99 -4.78 -5.86
C ALA A 24 5.53 -3.39 -5.41
N ALA A 25 4.79 -3.33 -4.30
CA ALA A 25 4.46 -2.05 -3.67
C ALA A 25 5.75 -1.25 -3.46
N SER A 26 5.81 -0.02 -3.99
CA SER A 26 6.95 0.86 -3.79
C SER A 26 7.14 1.08 -2.30
N ARG A 27 8.36 0.82 -1.83
CA ARG A 27 8.73 1.08 -0.45
C ARG A 27 9.19 2.53 -0.35
N GLU A 28 8.52 3.32 0.46
CA GLU A 28 8.77 4.74 0.62
C GLU A 28 9.19 5.07 2.05
N THR A 29 9.90 6.18 2.23
CA THR A 29 10.27 6.67 3.57
C THR A 29 9.30 7.78 4.00
N VAL A 30 8.66 7.58 5.14
CA VAL A 30 7.70 8.50 5.75
C VAL A 30 8.10 8.83 7.19
N ARG A 31 7.45 9.83 7.77
CA ARG A 31 7.42 10.04 9.21
C ARG A 31 6.17 9.40 9.79
N CYS A 32 6.27 8.91 11.02
CA CYS A 32 5.17 8.27 11.72
C CYS A 32 5.20 8.62 13.21
N SER A 33 4.03 8.66 13.84
CA SER A 33 3.85 8.84 15.29
C SER A 33 2.76 7.88 15.79
N ILE A 34 2.99 7.28 16.95
CA ILE A 34 2.03 6.42 17.65
C ILE A 34 1.57 7.16 18.90
N ASN A 35 0.25 7.19 19.12
CA ASN A 35 -0.41 7.77 20.30
C ASN A 35 0.10 9.19 20.63
N ASP A 36 0.22 10.01 19.59
CA ASP A 36 0.70 11.40 19.67
C ASP A 36 2.12 11.53 20.30
N GLY A 37 2.90 10.45 20.29
CA GLY A 37 4.30 10.42 20.72
C GLY A 37 5.28 11.06 19.72
N PRO A 38 6.59 10.97 19.98
CA PRO A 38 7.60 11.58 19.12
C PRO A 38 7.58 10.97 17.71
N GLU A 39 7.79 11.81 16.70
CA GLU A 39 7.90 11.36 15.32
C GLU A 39 9.15 10.51 15.07
N ARG A 40 9.03 9.56 14.15
CA ARG A 40 10.09 8.61 13.80
C ARG A 40 10.12 8.36 12.30
N ALA A 41 11.26 7.91 11.79
CA ALA A 41 11.33 7.42 10.42
C ALA A 41 10.64 6.05 10.31
N CYS A 42 9.76 5.92 9.34
CA CYS A 42 9.07 4.68 8.99
C CYS A 42 9.27 4.37 7.51
N SER A 43 9.34 3.08 7.20
CA SER A 43 9.15 2.55 5.85
C SER A 43 7.66 2.33 5.62
N PHE A 44 7.14 2.86 4.54
CA PHE A 44 5.75 2.73 4.09
C PHE A 44 5.67 1.86 2.84
N THR A 45 4.63 1.02 2.78
CA THR A 45 4.22 0.33 1.56
C THR A 45 2.70 0.38 1.48
N ASP A 46 2.17 0.62 0.29
CA ASP A 46 0.73 0.53 0.00
C ASP A 46 0.46 -0.56 -1.03
N GLN A 47 -0.50 -1.43 -0.70
CA GLN A 47 -1.02 -2.44 -1.61
C GLN A 47 -2.49 -2.13 -1.89
N ALA A 48 -2.76 -1.56 -3.06
CA ALA A 48 -4.11 -1.31 -3.53
C ALA A 48 -4.75 -2.62 -4.05
N GLY A 49 -5.92 -2.95 -3.50
CA GLY A 49 -6.79 -4.03 -3.94
C GLY A 49 -7.76 -3.57 -5.04
N ARG A 50 -8.28 -4.53 -5.80
CA ARG A 50 -9.20 -4.28 -6.94
C ARG A 50 -10.49 -3.55 -6.56
N ASN A 51 -10.85 -3.54 -5.29
CA ASN A 51 -12.07 -2.94 -4.75
C ASN A 51 -11.81 -1.59 -4.03
N GLY A 52 -10.69 -0.94 -4.32
CA GLY A 52 -10.27 0.31 -3.69
C GLY A 52 -9.85 0.17 -2.23
N THR A 53 -9.65 -1.06 -1.73
CA THR A 53 -9.09 -1.30 -0.39
C THR A 53 -7.58 -1.17 -0.45
N HIS A 54 -7.00 -0.40 0.45
CA HIS A 54 -5.57 -0.25 0.62
C HIS A 54 -5.12 -1.07 1.82
N ARG A 55 -4.02 -1.83 1.68
CA ARG A 55 -3.26 -2.39 2.79
C ARG A 55 -1.98 -1.59 2.95
N MET A 56 -2.03 -0.64 3.85
CA MET A 56 -0.93 0.25 4.20
C MET A 56 -0.12 -0.36 5.33
N THR A 57 1.18 -0.55 5.15
CA THR A 57 2.06 -1.08 6.19
C THR A 57 3.18 -0.09 6.49
N PHE A 58 3.40 0.17 7.77
CA PHE A 58 4.41 1.07 8.31
C PHE A 58 5.34 0.28 9.22
N THR A 59 6.65 0.32 8.95
CA THR A 59 7.66 -0.41 9.73
C THR A 59 8.81 0.52 10.10
N GLY A 60 9.23 0.50 11.37
CA GLY A 60 10.36 1.27 11.88
C GLY A 60 10.80 0.76 13.25
N PRO A 61 11.78 1.42 13.91
CA PRO A 61 12.21 1.03 15.25
C PRO A 61 11.05 1.01 16.25
N GLY A 62 10.66 -0.17 16.72
CA GLY A 62 9.50 -0.35 17.62
C GLY A 62 8.14 -0.02 16.99
N VAL A 63 8.06 0.09 15.66
CA VAL A 63 6.83 0.39 14.93
C VAL A 63 6.54 -0.73 13.93
N ARG A 64 5.38 -1.34 14.07
CA ARG A 64 4.77 -2.19 13.04
C ARG A 64 3.27 -1.94 13.05
N VAL A 65 2.80 -1.18 12.08
CA VAL A 65 1.40 -0.79 11.96
C VAL A 65 0.89 -1.16 10.58
N THR A 66 -0.32 -1.72 10.54
CA THR A 66 -1.02 -2.01 9.30
C THR A 66 -2.41 -1.40 9.36
N PHE A 67 -2.75 -0.57 8.38
CA PHE A 67 -4.11 -0.12 8.14
C PHE A 67 -4.66 -0.85 6.91
N VAL A 68 -5.86 -1.43 7.03
CA VAL A 68 -6.58 -2.02 5.90
C VAL A 68 -7.93 -1.33 5.78
N GLY A 69 -8.13 -0.57 4.72
CA GLY A 69 -9.35 0.23 4.59
C GLY A 69 -9.50 0.90 3.23
N ARG A 70 -10.55 1.69 3.09
CA ARG A 70 -10.84 2.45 1.87
C ARG A 70 -10.78 3.94 2.15
N SER A 71 -10.34 4.71 1.16
CA SER A 71 -10.45 6.16 1.16
C SER A 71 -11.78 6.58 0.55
N ASN A 72 -12.43 7.56 1.14
CA ASN A 72 -13.59 8.25 0.60
C ASN A 72 -13.47 9.75 0.92
N SER A 73 -13.08 10.54 -0.08
CA SER A 73 -13.08 12.01 -0.03
C SER A 73 -12.39 12.59 1.22
N GLY A 74 -11.17 12.14 1.52
CA GLY A 74 -10.37 12.62 2.66
C GLY A 74 -10.59 11.87 3.98
N TRP A 75 -11.58 10.98 4.04
CA TRP A 75 -11.83 10.08 5.16
C TRP A 75 -11.44 8.65 4.83
N TRP A 76 -10.99 7.91 5.83
CA TRP A 76 -10.63 6.51 5.73
C TRP A 76 -11.48 5.68 6.67
N SER A 77 -11.92 4.52 6.22
CA SER A 77 -12.63 3.55 7.05
C SER A 77 -12.05 2.16 6.88
N GLY A 78 -11.85 1.44 7.99
CA GLY A 78 -11.20 0.14 7.93
C GLY A 78 -10.78 -0.40 9.30
N GLN A 79 -9.61 -1.03 9.31
CA GLN A 79 -9.01 -1.62 10.51
C GLN A 79 -7.57 -1.16 10.69
N LEU A 80 -7.22 -0.73 11.90
CA LEU A 80 -5.85 -0.45 12.33
C LEU A 80 -5.37 -1.62 13.20
N ASN A 81 -4.37 -2.36 12.72
CA ASN A 81 -3.86 -3.58 13.36
C ASN A 81 -4.97 -4.60 13.71
N GLY A 82 -5.98 -4.74 12.83
CA GLY A 82 -7.11 -5.66 13.02
C GLY A 82 -8.25 -5.10 13.89
N LYS A 83 -8.10 -3.92 14.48
CA LYS A 83 -9.17 -3.25 15.24
C LYS A 83 -9.94 -2.27 14.35
N PRO A 84 -11.28 -2.17 14.45
CA PRO A 84 -12.06 -1.17 13.73
C PRO A 84 -11.51 0.25 13.95
N ALA A 85 -11.33 0.99 12.87
CA ALA A 85 -10.69 2.29 12.88
C ALA A 85 -11.23 3.22 11.79
N MET A 86 -11.14 4.51 12.08
CA MET A 86 -11.36 5.59 11.13
C MET A 86 -10.05 6.33 10.91
N GLY A 87 -9.92 7.00 9.77
CA GLY A 87 -8.86 7.95 9.56
C GLY A 87 -9.32 9.18 8.83
N PHE A 88 -8.49 10.21 8.90
CA PHE A 88 -8.74 11.47 8.24
C PHE A 88 -7.42 12.12 7.87
N GLU A 89 -7.45 12.88 6.79
CA GLU A 89 -6.36 13.77 6.43
C GLU A 89 -6.42 15.02 7.31
N ARG A 90 -5.47 15.16 8.25
CA ARG A 90 -5.41 16.30 9.18
C ARG A 90 -4.97 17.57 8.45
N ASN A 91 -4.00 17.44 7.56
CA ASN A 91 -3.56 18.46 6.61
C ASN A 91 -2.97 17.75 5.38
N ARG A 92 -2.65 18.51 4.32
CA ARG A 92 -2.23 17.94 3.03
C ARG A 92 -1.07 16.94 3.23
N GLY A 93 -1.34 15.66 3.00
CA GLY A 93 -0.35 14.59 3.12
C GLY A 93 -0.10 14.04 4.54
N ASN A 94 -0.81 14.51 5.56
CA ASN A 94 -0.78 13.94 6.92
C ASN A 94 -2.09 13.22 7.24
N ILE A 95 -2.00 11.91 7.38
CA ILE A 95 -3.14 11.07 7.67
C ILE A 95 -3.02 10.52 9.09
N VAL A 96 -4.11 10.65 9.83
CA VAL A 96 -4.27 10.10 11.18
C VAL A 96 -5.29 8.98 11.12
N PHE A 97 -4.92 7.79 11.61
CA PHE A 97 -5.82 6.68 11.90
C PHE A 97 -6.05 6.60 13.41
N SER A 98 -7.27 6.31 13.83
CA SER A 98 -7.63 6.04 15.21
C SER A 98 -8.56 4.84 15.27
N THR A 99 -8.32 3.92 16.21
CA THR A 99 -9.29 2.90 16.54
C THR A 99 -10.55 3.55 17.11
N ASN A 100 -11.71 2.91 16.90
CA ASN A 100 -13.00 3.44 17.36
C ASN A 100 -13.12 3.46 18.90
N ASP A 101 -12.37 2.59 19.58
CA ASP A 101 -12.23 2.58 21.04
C ASP A 101 -11.29 3.68 21.57
N LEU A 102 -10.70 4.49 20.67
CA LEU A 102 -9.70 5.52 20.94
C LEU A 102 -8.43 5.01 21.64
N GLY A 103 -8.25 3.69 21.74
CA GLY A 103 -7.10 3.07 22.40
C GLY A 103 -5.81 3.11 21.57
N THR A 104 -5.88 3.47 20.29
CA THR A 104 -4.70 3.63 19.44
C THR A 104 -4.92 4.72 18.41
N ARG A 105 -3.95 5.64 18.34
CA ARG A 105 -3.84 6.66 17.29
C ARG A 105 -2.53 6.48 16.55
N PHE A 106 -2.54 6.61 15.25
CA PHE A 106 -1.36 6.51 14.40
C PHE A 106 -1.40 7.60 13.34
N ALA A 107 -0.39 8.45 13.32
CA ALA A 107 -0.24 9.49 12.32
C ALA A 107 0.94 9.17 11.40
N TRP A 108 0.85 9.53 10.13
CA TRP A 108 1.95 9.44 9.18
C TRP A 108 1.88 10.54 8.12
N TRP A 109 3.05 10.93 7.61
CA TRP A 109 3.20 11.94 6.57
C TRP A 109 4.51 11.76 5.79
N TYR A 110 4.56 12.22 4.55
CA TYR A 110 5.83 12.30 3.84
C TYR A 110 6.71 13.39 4.47
N PRO A 111 8.05 13.27 4.45
CA PRO A 111 8.93 14.28 5.03
C PRO A 111 8.72 15.69 4.46
N ARG A 112 8.31 15.81 3.20
CA ARG A 112 7.97 17.09 2.55
C ARG A 112 6.69 17.74 3.08
N ASP A 113 5.81 16.93 3.67
CA ASP A 113 4.50 17.33 4.19
C ASP A 113 4.55 17.47 5.73
N ALA A 114 5.75 17.56 6.31
CA ALA A 114 5.98 17.79 7.73
C ALA A 114 5.57 19.22 8.11
N HIS A 115 4.27 19.42 8.30
CA HIS A 115 3.71 20.66 8.83
C HIS A 115 3.39 20.45 10.31
N GLY A 116 3.75 21.45 11.12
CA GLY A 116 3.64 21.41 12.58
C GLY A 116 2.30 20.87 13.06
N SER A 117 2.33 20.18 14.19
CA SER A 117 1.14 19.74 14.92
C SER A 117 0.35 20.97 15.37
N TYR A 118 -0.53 21.48 14.49
CA TYR A 118 -1.52 22.48 14.84
C TYR A 118 -2.66 21.81 15.64
#